data_AF-A0A7S1YV28-F1
#
_entry.id   AF-A0A7S1YV28-F1
#
_cell.length_a   1.000
_cell.length_b   1.000
_cell.length_c   1.000
_cell.angle_alpha   90.00
_cell.angle_beta   90.00
_cell.angle_gamma   90.00
#
_symmetry.space_group_name_H-M   'P 1'
#
loop_
_entity.id
_entity.type
_entity.pdbx_description
1 polymer ?
#
loop_
_entity_poly.entity_id
_entity_poly.type
_entity_poly.pdbx_seq_one_letter_code
_entity_poly.pdbx_strand_id
1 'polypeptide(L)'
;GPIVCLPILSWFQINLIIMIPNNDKSHVSKRVGLNDFCMQIDSHMDFSDNYDTELIFMHHRTQNDYAVLSTYVAAIDQNNQNIRVVPNLCMVTFTSTIRNWGTKECRNIVRPKLTNAMWGAGLSFHRCHAEINVPVDPYLDNVFDGEEGSRGIRFFTHGYDVYAPDVVLVTHD
;
A
#
# COMPACT_ATOMS: atom_id res chain seq x y z
N GLY A 1 19.63 5.03 19.10
CA GLY A 1 18.58 5.03 20.14
C GLY A 1 17.95 3.66 20.20
N PRO A 2 17.41 3.22 21.34
CA PRO A 2 16.82 1.89 21.47
C PRO A 2 15.63 1.76 20.51
N ILE A 3 15.55 0.59 19.88
CA ILE A 3 14.56 0.23 18.88
C ILE A 3 13.27 -0.09 19.62
N VAL A 4 12.22 0.70 19.40
CA VAL A 4 10.87 0.39 19.91
C VAL A 4 10.12 -0.29 18.77
N CYS A 5 9.98 -1.61 18.85
CA CYS A 5 9.06 -2.37 18.01
C CYS A 5 7.65 -2.22 18.60
N LEU A 6 6.73 -1.64 17.85
CA LEU A 6 5.31 -1.60 18.23
C LEU A 6 4.63 -2.87 17.70
N PRO A 7 3.81 -3.56 18.51
CA PRO A 7 3.04 -4.71 18.06
C PRO A 7 1.99 -4.28 17.03
N ILE A 8 1.83 -5.09 15.98
CA ILE A 8 0.90 -4.86 14.86
C ILE A 8 -0.48 -5.43 15.25
N LEU A 9 -1.55 -4.66 15.03
CA LEU A 9 -2.93 -5.11 15.09
C LEU A 9 -3.37 -5.47 13.66
N SER A 10 -3.96 -6.65 13.46
CA SER A 10 -4.46 -7.11 12.15
C SER A 10 -5.95 -6.75 12.00
N TRP A 11 -6.34 -6.07 10.92
CA TRP A 11 -7.67 -5.48 10.73
C TRP A 11 -8.37 -5.93 9.44
N PHE A 12 -9.69 -6.20 9.53
CA PHE A 12 -10.57 -6.73 8.47
C PHE A 12 -10.44 -6.01 7.11
N GLN A 13 -10.06 -6.75 6.08
CA GLN A 13 -9.95 -6.25 4.70
C GLN A 13 -11.24 -6.48 3.89
N ILE A 14 -11.90 -5.40 3.48
CA ILE A 14 -12.82 -5.40 2.33
C ILE A 14 -12.03 -4.80 1.18
N ASN A 15 -11.63 -5.64 0.22
CA ASN A 15 -10.86 -5.21 -0.96
C ASN A 15 -11.68 -4.24 -1.83
N LEU A 16 -11.61 -2.94 -1.54
CA LEU A 16 -12.13 -1.90 -2.42
C LEU A 16 -11.03 -1.46 -3.37
N ILE A 17 -11.18 -1.77 -4.66
CA ILE A 17 -10.32 -1.19 -5.70
C ILE A 17 -10.91 0.17 -6.09
N ILE A 18 -10.27 1.25 -5.63
CA ILE A 18 -10.55 2.60 -6.10
C ILE A 18 -9.68 2.88 -7.32
N MET A 19 -10.32 3.24 -8.42
CA MET A 19 -9.63 3.58 -9.66
C MET A 19 -9.55 5.10 -9.77
N ILE A 20 -8.32 5.61 -9.89
CA ILE A 20 -8.03 7.03 -9.93
C ILE A 20 -7.66 7.37 -11.38
N PRO A 21 -8.58 7.98 -12.16
CA PRO A 21 -8.31 8.32 -13.55
C PRO A 21 -7.27 9.45 -13.63
N ASN A 22 -6.40 9.38 -14.64
CA ASN A 22 -5.48 10.47 -14.92
C ASN A 22 -6.24 11.71 -15.44
N ASN A 23 -6.37 12.72 -14.58
CA ASN A 23 -6.54 14.14 -14.92
C ASN A 23 -7.77 14.56 -15.76
N ASP A 24 -8.88 13.81 -15.70
CA ASP A 24 -10.09 14.12 -16.46
C ASP A 24 -11.33 14.13 -15.55
N LYS A 25 -11.95 15.31 -15.37
CA LYS A 25 -13.13 15.55 -14.52
C LYS A 25 -14.45 15.03 -15.13
N SER A 26 -14.39 14.15 -16.12
CA SER A 26 -15.58 13.62 -16.78
C SER A 26 -16.09 12.35 -16.07
N HIS A 27 -17.30 12.41 -15.52
CA HIS A 27 -18.03 11.29 -14.88
C HIS A 27 -18.52 10.23 -15.90
N VAL A 28 -17.81 10.03 -17.00
CA VAL A 28 -18.14 9.02 -18.00
C VAL A 28 -17.35 7.76 -17.66
N SER A 29 -18.03 6.60 -17.62
CA SER A 29 -17.42 5.28 -17.44
C SER A 29 -16.41 5.01 -18.57
N LYS A 30 -15.18 5.46 -18.37
CA LYS A 30 -14.03 5.24 -19.26
C LYS A 30 -13.47 3.87 -18.90
N ARG A 31 -13.19 3.04 -19.91
CA ARG A 31 -12.48 1.77 -19.69
C ARG A 31 -11.12 2.11 -19.09
N VAL A 32 -10.81 1.45 -17.99
CA VAL A 32 -9.58 1.62 -17.22
C VAL A 32 -8.41 1.22 -18.12
N GLY A 33 -7.51 2.17 -18.34
CA GLY A 33 -6.28 1.94 -19.06
C GLY A 33 -5.25 1.26 -18.16
N LEU A 34 -4.33 0.52 -18.77
CA LEU A 34 -3.18 -0.07 -18.06
C LEU A 34 -2.30 0.99 -17.37
N ASN A 35 -2.34 2.23 -17.87
CA ASN A 35 -1.59 3.38 -17.34
C ASN A 35 -2.34 4.16 -16.26
N ASP A 36 -3.60 3.80 -15.95
CA ASP A 36 -4.33 4.41 -14.85
C ASP A 36 -3.79 3.91 -13.50
N PHE A 37 -4.17 4.59 -12.43
CA PHE A 37 -3.82 4.20 -11.07
C PHE A 37 -4.96 3.46 -10.39
N CYS A 38 -4.60 2.39 -9.71
CA CYS A 38 -5.50 1.57 -8.92
C CYS A 38 -5.00 1.55 -7.48
N MET A 39 -5.94 1.60 -6.55
CA MET A 39 -5.67 1.63 -5.13
C MET A 39 -6.53 0.59 -4.43
N GLN A 40 -5.91 -0.32 -3.66
CA GLN A 40 -6.60 -1.21 -2.71
C GLN A 40 -6.41 -0.70 -1.29
N ILE A 41 -7.49 -0.78 -0.51
CA ILE A 41 -7.59 -0.30 0.86
C ILE A 41 -8.62 -1.12 1.63
N ASP A 42 -8.68 -0.92 2.94
CA ASP A 42 -9.79 -1.40 3.76
C ASP A 42 -11.03 -0.50 3.63
N SER A 43 -12.18 -0.94 4.17
CA SER A 43 -13.46 -0.22 4.03
C SER A 43 -13.61 1.02 4.93
N HIS A 44 -12.78 1.15 5.96
CA HIS A 44 -12.91 2.17 7.01
C HIS A 44 -11.63 3.01 7.08
N MET A 45 -11.29 3.58 5.93
CA MET A 45 -10.13 4.45 5.77
C MET A 45 -10.57 5.90 5.65
N ASP A 46 -9.70 6.80 6.09
CA ASP A 46 -9.83 8.24 5.86
C ASP A 46 -8.63 8.75 5.06
N PHE A 47 -8.84 9.81 4.29
CA PHE A 47 -7.87 10.33 3.34
C PHE A 47 -7.50 11.76 3.68
N SER A 48 -6.21 12.07 3.54
CA SER A 48 -5.74 13.45 3.64
C SER A 48 -6.14 14.25 2.40
N ASP A 49 -6.13 15.56 2.54
CA ASP A 49 -6.41 16.49 1.46
C ASP A 49 -5.41 16.27 0.31
N ASN A 50 -5.92 16.19 -0.91
CA ASN A 50 -5.13 15.92 -2.13
C ASN A 50 -4.38 14.58 -2.14
N TYR A 51 -4.85 13.58 -1.37
CA TYR A 51 -4.22 12.25 -1.31
C TYR A 51 -3.97 11.64 -2.69
N ASP A 52 -4.90 11.81 -3.63
CA ASP A 52 -4.85 11.25 -4.97
C ASP A 52 -3.65 11.78 -5.76
N THR A 53 -3.53 13.11 -5.81
CA THR A 53 -2.50 13.84 -6.51
C THR A 53 -1.12 13.58 -5.87
N GLU A 54 -1.06 13.59 -4.55
CA GLU A 54 0.17 13.31 -3.80
C GLU A 54 0.63 11.85 -3.95
N LEU A 55 -0.27 10.87 -3.97
CA LEU A 55 0.07 9.47 -4.23
C LEU A 55 0.59 9.27 -5.66
N ILE A 56 -0.02 9.92 -6.65
CA ILE A 56 0.48 9.90 -8.04
C ILE A 56 1.89 10.49 -8.13
N PHE A 57 2.12 11.67 -7.54
CA PHE A 57 3.45 12.28 -7.52
C PHE A 57 4.47 11.45 -6.74
N MET A 58 4.04 10.81 -5.65
CA MET A 58 4.86 9.89 -4.88
C MET A 58 5.25 8.66 -5.70
N HIS A 59 4.31 8.06 -6.43
CA HIS A 59 4.59 6.93 -7.33
C HIS A 59 5.58 7.33 -8.42
N HIS A 60 5.40 8.48 -9.06
CA HIS A 60 6.37 8.98 -10.05
C HIS A 60 7.78 9.20 -9.48
N ARG A 61 7.92 9.59 -8.21
CA ARG A 61 9.23 9.73 -7.54
C ARG A 61 9.95 8.38 -7.32
N THR A 62 9.27 7.25 -7.44
CA THR A 62 9.92 5.92 -7.45
C THR A 62 10.73 5.68 -8.72
N GLN A 63 10.40 6.39 -9.81
CA GLN A 63 10.95 6.18 -11.16
C GLN A 63 10.80 4.73 -11.64
N ASN A 64 9.74 4.04 -11.21
CA ASN A 64 9.45 2.65 -11.52
C ASN A 64 7.95 2.46 -11.79
N ASP A 65 7.57 2.14 -13.02
CA ASP A 65 6.15 1.90 -13.36
C ASP A 65 5.59 0.63 -12.69
N TYR A 66 6.45 -0.32 -12.31
CA TYR A 66 6.11 -1.53 -11.55
C TYR A 66 6.17 -1.31 -10.03
N ALA A 67 6.25 -0.05 -9.57
CA ALA A 67 6.21 0.25 -8.14
C ALA A 67 4.81 0.04 -7.55
N VAL A 68 4.79 -0.54 -6.35
CA VAL A 68 3.63 -0.65 -5.47
C VAL A 68 3.90 0.12 -4.19
N LEU A 69 3.18 1.21 -3.95
CA LEU A 69 3.23 1.92 -2.68
C LEU A 69 2.37 1.15 -1.66
N SER A 70 2.99 0.64 -0.60
CA SER A 70 2.30 -0.12 0.44
C SER A 70 2.99 0.00 1.79
N THR A 71 2.18 0.06 2.85
CA THR A 71 2.60 0.15 4.24
C THR A 71 1.43 -0.21 5.16
N TYR A 72 1.71 -0.42 6.44
CA TYR A 72 0.70 -0.16 7.46
C TYR A 72 0.45 1.33 7.55
N VAL A 73 -0.83 1.68 7.48
CA VAL A 73 -1.33 3.05 7.55
C VAL A 73 -1.32 3.55 9.00
N ALA A 74 -1.39 4.86 9.15
CA ALA A 74 -1.43 5.49 10.47
C ALA A 74 -2.87 5.52 11.03
N ALA A 75 -2.99 5.78 12.32
CA ALA A 75 -4.28 5.99 12.98
C ALA A 75 -4.98 7.26 12.45
N ILE A 76 -6.32 7.25 12.48
CA ILE A 76 -7.18 8.31 11.94
C ILE A 76 -6.92 9.69 12.57
N ASP A 77 -6.44 9.74 13.81
CA ASP A 77 -6.08 10.99 14.49
C ASP A 77 -4.92 11.72 13.78
N GLN A 78 -4.08 11.01 13.02
CA GLN A 78 -2.97 11.57 12.25
C GLN A 78 -3.36 12.08 10.87
N ASN A 79 -4.64 11.95 10.47
CA ASN A 79 -5.10 12.43 9.17
C ASN A 79 -4.87 13.95 9.03
N ASN A 80 -4.45 14.41 7.86
CA ASN A 80 -4.18 15.82 7.57
C ASN A 80 -3.13 16.51 8.47
N GLN A 81 -2.28 15.76 9.16
CA GLN A 81 -1.21 16.31 10.00
C GLN A 81 0.16 16.41 9.30
N ASN A 82 0.26 16.05 8.01
CA ASN A 82 1.52 16.05 7.23
C ASN A 82 2.64 15.24 7.92
N ILE A 83 2.29 14.08 8.49
CA ILE A 83 3.22 13.19 9.19
C ILE A 83 4.17 12.52 8.18
N ARG A 84 5.48 12.74 8.36
CA ARG A 84 6.55 12.13 7.56
C ARG A 84 7.29 11.03 8.31
N VAL A 85 6.55 10.33 9.16
CA VAL A 85 7.00 9.15 9.89
C VAL A 85 6.14 8.00 9.42
N VAL A 86 6.67 7.20 8.50
CA VAL A 86 5.91 6.12 7.84
C VAL A 86 6.52 4.77 8.20
N PRO A 87 5.71 3.74 8.52
CA PRO A 87 6.22 2.40 8.73
C PRO A 87 6.89 1.84 7.46
N ASN A 88 8.08 1.27 7.60
CA ASN A 88 8.70 0.47 6.55
C ASN A 88 8.75 -0.98 7.01
N LEU A 89 7.93 -1.81 6.38
CA LEU A 89 7.89 -3.25 6.58
C LEU A 89 9.27 -3.85 6.27
N CYS A 90 9.86 -4.58 7.23
CA CYS A 90 11.22 -5.12 7.05
C CYS A 90 11.48 -6.47 7.73
N MET A 91 10.49 -7.06 8.40
CA MET A 91 10.64 -8.34 9.08
C MET A 91 9.41 -9.21 8.87
N VAL A 92 9.63 -10.47 8.55
CA VAL A 92 8.60 -11.51 8.49
C VAL A 92 8.77 -12.51 9.61
N THR A 93 7.69 -13.17 9.99
CA THR A 93 7.70 -14.36 10.83
C THR A 93 6.96 -15.51 10.14
N PHE A 94 7.38 -16.73 10.43
CA PHE A 94 6.77 -17.94 9.88
C PHE A 94 5.90 -18.59 10.97
N THR A 95 4.60 -18.67 10.72
CA THR A 95 3.62 -19.37 11.55
C THR A 95 3.01 -20.51 10.73
N SER A 96 1.68 -20.69 10.76
CA SER A 96 0.95 -21.41 9.72
C SER A 96 1.00 -20.69 8.36
N THR A 97 1.31 -19.41 8.36
CA THR A 97 1.42 -18.54 7.17
C THR A 97 2.68 -17.66 7.26
N ILE A 98 3.00 -16.93 6.20
CA ILE A 98 4.04 -15.89 6.23
C ILE A 98 3.37 -14.58 6.64
N ARG A 99 3.76 -14.06 7.80
CA ARG A 99 3.21 -12.80 8.34
C ARG A 99 4.26 -11.71 8.37
N ASN A 100 3.83 -10.49 8.11
CA ASN A 100 4.58 -9.30 8.49
C ASN A 100 4.68 -9.25 10.03
N TRP A 101 5.88 -9.06 10.55
CA TRP A 101 6.15 -9.10 12.00
C TRP A 101 6.63 -7.76 12.56
N GLY A 102 7.35 -6.98 11.76
CA GLY A 102 8.01 -5.78 12.27
C GLY A 102 8.19 -4.71 11.21
N THR A 103 8.03 -3.48 11.66
CA THR A 103 8.30 -2.27 10.90
C THR A 103 9.49 -1.53 11.50
N LYS A 104 10.17 -0.76 10.66
CA LYS A 104 11.07 0.31 11.09
C LYS A 104 10.51 1.61 10.57
N GLU A 105 10.50 2.63 11.41
CA GLU A 105 10.02 3.95 10.97
C GLU A 105 11.01 4.58 9.99
N CYS A 106 10.48 5.08 8.88
CA CYS A 106 11.17 5.99 8.00
C CYS A 106 10.75 7.41 8.35
N ARG A 107 11.73 8.24 8.75
CA ARG A 107 11.50 9.61 9.21
C ARG A 107 12.05 10.59 8.19
N ASN A 108 11.23 11.53 7.73
CA ASN A 108 11.60 12.62 6.83
C ASN A 108 12.32 12.16 5.56
N ILE A 109 11.92 11.00 5.01
CA ILE A 109 12.40 10.55 3.71
C ILE A 109 11.80 11.43 2.61
N VAL A 110 12.58 11.69 1.56
CA VAL A 110 12.20 12.62 0.47
C VAL A 110 11.63 11.89 -0.76
N ARG A 111 11.65 10.56 -0.73
CA ARG A 111 11.16 9.66 -1.77
C ARG A 111 10.74 8.34 -1.12
N PRO A 112 9.83 7.58 -1.75
CA PRO A 112 9.47 6.26 -1.25
C PRO A 112 10.68 5.35 -1.06
N LYS A 113 10.63 4.52 -0.04
CA LYS A 113 11.72 3.61 0.31
C LYS A 113 11.39 2.19 -0.11
N LEU A 114 12.26 1.57 -0.90
CA LEU A 114 12.12 0.17 -1.29
C LEU A 114 12.08 -0.73 -0.04
N THR A 115 11.06 -1.59 0.02
CA THR A 115 10.91 -2.63 1.04
C THR A 115 11.49 -3.95 0.52
N ASN A 116 11.65 -4.95 1.39
CA ASN A 116 12.09 -6.28 0.99
C ASN A 116 10.90 -7.11 0.46
N ALA A 117 10.20 -6.61 -0.56
CA ALA A 117 8.99 -7.21 -1.13
C ALA A 117 7.83 -7.40 -0.13
N MET A 118 7.79 -6.55 0.90
CA MET A 118 6.76 -6.64 1.94
C MET A 118 5.62 -5.69 1.63
N TRP A 119 4.41 -6.24 1.56
CA TRP A 119 3.15 -5.55 1.28
C TRP A 119 2.25 -5.60 2.53
N GLY A 120 1.61 -4.48 2.88
CA GLY A 120 0.97 -4.26 4.19
C GLY A 120 -0.56 -4.24 4.19
N ALA A 121 -1.20 -4.70 3.12
CA ALA A 121 -2.66 -4.77 2.92
C ALA A 121 -3.45 -3.45 2.97
N GLY A 122 -3.37 -2.67 4.06
CA GLY A 122 -4.19 -1.48 4.31
C GLY A 122 -3.95 -0.33 3.32
N LEU A 123 -2.85 -0.34 2.57
CA LEU A 123 -2.62 0.52 1.41
C LEU A 123 -1.90 -0.25 0.32
N SER A 124 -2.44 -0.25 -0.90
CA SER A 124 -1.79 -0.76 -2.10
C SER A 124 -2.08 0.18 -3.27
N PHE A 125 -1.17 1.11 -3.56
CA PHE A 125 -1.30 2.06 -4.66
C PHE A 125 -0.27 1.80 -5.77
N HIS A 126 -0.75 1.60 -6.99
CA HIS A 126 0.09 1.22 -8.14
C HIS A 126 -0.62 1.46 -9.48
N ARG A 127 0.08 1.28 -10.59
CA ARG A 127 -0.55 1.20 -11.92
C ARG A 127 -1.55 0.05 -11.98
N CYS A 128 -2.67 0.25 -12.67
CA CYS A 128 -3.73 -0.76 -12.77
C CYS A 128 -3.30 -2.06 -13.46
N HIS A 129 -2.24 -2.05 -14.27
CA HIS A 129 -1.70 -3.31 -14.84
C HIS A 129 -1.20 -4.28 -13.75
N ALA A 130 -0.90 -3.81 -12.53
CA ALA A 130 -0.58 -4.66 -11.38
C ALA A 130 -1.72 -5.63 -11.02
N GLU A 131 -2.97 -5.17 -11.04
CA GLU A 131 -4.13 -6.01 -10.71
C GLU A 131 -4.43 -7.07 -11.77
N ILE A 132 -4.01 -6.83 -13.02
CA ILE A 132 -4.19 -7.77 -14.11
C ILE A 132 -3.06 -8.81 -14.11
N ASN A 133 -1.81 -8.35 -13.95
CA ASN A 133 -0.64 -9.21 -13.97
C ASN A 133 -0.53 -10.06 -12.70
N VAL A 134 -0.93 -9.49 -11.57
CA VAL A 134 -0.90 -10.12 -10.25
C VAL A 134 -2.29 -9.90 -9.64
N PRO A 135 -3.32 -10.68 -9.99
CA PRO A 135 -4.64 -10.55 -9.38
C PRO A 135 -4.63 -11.09 -7.94
N VAL A 136 -5.56 -10.66 -7.07
CA VAL A 136 -5.74 -11.30 -5.76
C VAL A 136 -6.04 -12.79 -5.99
N ASP A 137 -5.54 -13.66 -5.10
CA ASP A 137 -5.74 -15.11 -5.26
C ASP A 137 -7.23 -15.46 -5.11
N PRO A 138 -7.91 -15.95 -6.17
CA PRO A 138 -9.34 -16.24 -6.13
C PRO A 138 -9.69 -17.47 -5.27
N TYR A 139 -8.69 -18.21 -4.78
CA TYR A 139 -8.90 -19.37 -3.91
C TYR A 139 -8.69 -19.06 -2.43
N LEU A 140 -8.38 -17.80 -2.09
CA LEU A 140 -8.21 -17.31 -0.72
C LEU A 140 -9.47 -16.55 -0.23
N ASP A 141 -10.65 -17.03 -0.60
CA ASP A 141 -11.91 -16.44 -0.17
C ASP A 141 -12.05 -16.48 1.35
N ASN A 142 -12.35 -15.31 1.96
CA ASN A 142 -12.47 -15.13 3.42
C ASN A 142 -11.19 -15.42 4.21
N VAL A 143 -10.02 -15.46 3.55
CA VAL A 143 -8.72 -15.55 4.22
C VAL A 143 -8.24 -14.15 4.55
N PHE A 144 -7.96 -13.93 5.82
CA PHE A 144 -7.45 -12.67 6.35
C PHE A 144 -6.03 -12.78 6.93
N ASP A 145 -5.50 -13.99 7.02
CA ASP A 145 -4.16 -14.20 7.54
C ASP A 145 -3.30 -14.91 6.50
N GLY A 146 -2.18 -14.29 6.14
CA GLY A 146 -1.18 -14.81 5.20
C GLY A 146 -1.32 -14.30 3.77
N GLU A 147 -2.40 -13.60 3.44
CA GLU A 147 -2.61 -12.87 2.19
C GLU A 147 -1.53 -11.80 1.98
N GLU A 148 -1.04 -11.15 3.04
CA GLU A 148 0.06 -10.19 2.93
C GLU A 148 1.32 -10.81 2.34
N GLY A 149 1.73 -11.96 2.91
CA GLY A 149 2.88 -12.72 2.45
C GLY A 149 2.66 -13.27 1.03
N SER A 150 1.49 -13.84 0.77
CA SER A 150 1.11 -14.35 -0.56
C SER A 150 1.19 -13.25 -1.62
N ARG A 151 0.57 -12.10 -1.36
CA ARG A 151 0.52 -10.95 -2.28
C ARG A 151 1.91 -10.36 -2.51
N GLY A 152 2.68 -10.14 -1.44
CA GLY A 152 4.05 -9.61 -1.53
C GLY A 152 4.98 -10.49 -2.37
N ILE A 153 4.97 -11.81 -2.15
CA ILE A 153 5.79 -12.76 -2.93
C ILE A 153 5.35 -12.78 -4.39
N ARG A 154 4.05 -12.73 -4.66
CA ARG A 154 3.53 -12.71 -6.03
C ARG A 154 3.93 -11.43 -6.76
N PHE A 155 3.88 -10.26 -6.12
CA PHE A 155 4.42 -9.03 -6.71
C PHE A 155 5.90 -9.17 -7.07
N PHE A 156 6.73 -9.60 -6.11
CA PHE A 156 8.17 -9.73 -6.32
C PHE A 156 8.53 -10.69 -7.47
N THR A 157 7.87 -11.84 -7.53
CA THR A 157 8.12 -12.84 -8.58
C THR A 157 7.61 -12.42 -9.96
N HIS A 158 6.80 -11.37 -10.05
CA HIS A 158 6.33 -10.77 -11.31
C HIS A 158 7.04 -9.45 -11.65
N GLY A 159 8.12 -9.12 -10.94
CA GLY A 159 8.95 -7.93 -11.21
C GLY A 159 8.43 -6.63 -10.61
N TYR A 160 7.50 -6.70 -9.65
CA TYR A 160 7.02 -5.53 -8.92
C TYR A 160 7.83 -5.30 -7.66
N ASP A 161 8.15 -4.02 -7.43
CA ASP A 161 8.89 -3.56 -6.27
C ASP A 161 7.92 -2.85 -5.32
N VAL A 162 7.94 -3.24 -4.04
CA VAL A 162 7.10 -2.61 -3.02
C VAL A 162 7.87 -1.50 -2.32
N TYR A 163 7.25 -0.34 -2.14
CA TYR A 163 7.85 0.83 -1.52
C TYR A 163 6.98 1.35 -0.37
N ALA A 164 7.61 1.70 0.74
CA ALA A 164 6.98 2.46 1.81
C ALA A 164 6.78 3.93 1.36
N PRO A 165 5.59 4.52 1.54
CA PRO A 165 5.32 5.94 1.30
C PRO A 165 6.27 6.87 2.07
N ASP A 166 6.42 8.11 1.61
CA ASP A 166 7.24 9.13 2.30
C ASP A 166 6.44 10.09 3.19
N VAL A 167 5.11 10.04 3.10
CA VAL A 167 4.17 10.82 3.91
C VAL A 167 2.90 10.01 4.15
N VAL A 168 2.26 10.22 5.30
CA VAL A 168 0.95 9.66 5.64
C VAL A 168 -0.13 10.43 4.89
N LEU A 169 -0.86 9.73 4.01
CA LEU A 169 -1.99 10.28 3.23
C LEU A 169 -3.28 9.48 3.38
N VAL A 170 -3.17 8.27 3.93
CA VAL A 170 -4.27 7.35 4.17
C VAL A 170 -4.14 6.87 5.60
N THR A 171 -5.25 6.93 6.33
CA THR A 171 -5.33 6.56 7.75
C THR A 171 -6.50 5.60 8.00
N HIS A 172 -6.47 4.93 9.13
CA HIS A 172 -7.39 3.85 9.52
C HIS A 172 -7.88 4.06 10.96
N ASP A 173 -9.12 3.67 11.26
CA ASP A 173 -9.80 3.94 12.55
C ASP A 173 -9.60 2.88 13.65
#